data_AF-A0A7W7SEL6-F1
#
_entry.id   AF-A0A7W7SEL6-F1
#
_cell.length_a   1.000
_cell.length_b   1.000
_cell.length_c   1.000
_cell.angle_alpha   90.00
_cell.angle_beta   90.00
_cell.angle_gamma   90.00
#
_symmetry.space_group_name_H-M   'P 1'
#
loop_
_entity.id
_entity.type
_entity.pdbx_description
1 polymer ?
#
loop_
_entity_poly.entity_id
_entity_poly.type
_entity_poly.pdbx_seq_one_letter_code
_entity_poly.pdbx_strand_id
1 'polypeptide(L)'
;MSEATMAECVQAPSTDRRLRAVVELAQDMAGALTPLEAVRAAAVRATTALGATMAAVSVWDRESGRLRVLVNHGDLAAGEEELPEDESYPVADFPEIVTYLEEHWTTGRLPRAWVQTAENVEPHASHAHPGAGAFCQQRAAGLRRRGRECCLVAPIVLHGQAWGELYLARTVGLDVFSDSDAEYATLLAAQISAGLAATERLADLRRLAFTDPLTGLANRRAVDARLEGALQAHNRDGTVVSLVVCDVNGLKRVNDRLGHEVGDRLLERFAHQLSLAAARLPGSLAARLGGDEFCLLAEGQKADEVVAVAEELCARALQLADGEGVACGVASTGDSIGPVTTPDRLFRLADAAQYRAKGARAAHPVVAGRSHGPGFSPDPTVLLADAADPHHRADGRPRPGRIGAADRRRFRGAAHSADPGQLLNVVLGALDASGAGRASHPADTLSRLAVVAETSARLLDAVGWWISYVPPGSQFMRTSRHAVYRMTSGPTSTGAETQRAQIEAPDAVFDLGHYPLTRRTVRGGAFALRAGAAGNDPAEEAMMMVSGYKAMVAAGGGNAAGGWLLELFADEATLPFGQIAPALRSLVAVALAGPASPPP
;
A
#
# COMPACT_ATOMS: atom_id res chain seq x y z
N MET A 1 -42.62 45.88 -33.04
CA MET A 1 -42.29 44.45 -33.25
C MET A 1 -40.98 44.43 -34.02
N SER A 2 -39.87 43.85 -33.58
CA SER A 2 -39.57 42.94 -32.47
C SER A 2 -38.05 43.00 -32.29
N GLU A 3 -37.55 43.35 -31.11
CA GLU A 3 -36.16 43.12 -30.72
C GLU A 3 -36.17 42.70 -29.25
N ALA A 4 -35.94 41.41 -29.03
CA ALA A 4 -35.69 40.83 -27.72
C ALA A 4 -34.69 39.68 -27.94
N THR A 5 -33.42 40.02 -28.03
CA THR A 5 -32.32 39.08 -27.96
C THR A 5 -32.03 38.82 -26.49
N MET A 6 -32.32 37.59 -26.06
CA MET A 6 -32.04 37.09 -24.72
C MET A 6 -30.54 37.16 -24.42
N ALA A 7 -30.18 37.90 -23.38
CA ALA A 7 -28.92 37.74 -22.68
C ALA A 7 -29.02 36.50 -21.79
N GLU A 8 -28.23 35.46 -22.07
CA GLU A 8 -28.00 34.36 -21.14
C GLU A 8 -27.18 34.88 -19.95
N CYS A 9 -27.90 35.17 -18.87
CA CYS A 9 -27.32 35.54 -17.59
C CYS A 9 -26.66 34.30 -16.98
N VAL A 10 -25.34 34.32 -16.80
CA VAL A 10 -24.58 33.30 -16.06
C VAL A 10 -25.00 33.40 -14.59
N GLN A 11 -26.07 32.68 -14.22
CA GLN A 11 -26.52 32.60 -12.84
C GLN A 11 -25.50 31.85 -11.98
N ALA A 12 -25.19 32.41 -10.81
CA ALA A 12 -24.43 31.74 -9.76
C ALA A 12 -24.96 30.31 -9.55
N PRO A 13 -24.09 29.30 -9.51
CA PRO A 13 -24.52 27.91 -9.43
C PRO A 13 -25.32 27.68 -8.14
N SER A 14 -26.52 27.09 -8.26
CA SER A 14 -27.35 26.73 -7.11
C SER A 14 -26.56 25.85 -6.14
N THR A 15 -26.84 25.95 -4.84
CA THR A 15 -26.16 25.18 -3.76
C THR A 15 -26.08 23.68 -4.06
N ASP A 16 -27.09 23.14 -4.74
CA ASP A 16 -27.18 21.73 -5.15
C ASP A 16 -26.17 21.36 -6.26
N ARG A 17 -25.87 22.29 -7.18
CA ARG A 17 -24.85 22.09 -8.24
C ARG A 17 -23.43 22.11 -7.65
N ARG A 18 -23.17 22.99 -6.68
CA ARG A 18 -21.87 23.05 -5.99
C ARG A 18 -21.62 21.79 -5.14
N LEU A 19 -22.60 21.34 -4.35
CA LEU A 19 -22.46 20.09 -3.59
C LEU A 19 -22.17 18.89 -4.52
N ARG A 20 -22.87 18.80 -5.65
CA ARG A 20 -22.65 17.75 -6.64
C ARG A 20 -21.23 17.74 -7.18
N ALA A 21 -20.67 18.90 -7.51
CA ALA A 21 -19.31 19.00 -8.03
C ALA A 21 -18.23 18.59 -7.00
N VAL A 22 -18.45 18.80 -5.70
CA VAL A 22 -17.55 18.27 -4.64
C VAL A 22 -17.60 16.74 -4.58
N VAL A 23 -18.80 16.15 -4.66
CA VAL A 23 -18.98 14.69 -4.65
C VAL A 23 -18.33 14.06 -5.88
N GLU A 24 -18.56 14.65 -7.04
CA GLU A 24 -17.98 14.23 -8.31
C GLU A 24 -16.45 14.32 -8.31
N LEU A 25 -15.88 15.41 -7.75
CA LEU A 25 -14.44 15.52 -7.53
C LEU A 25 -13.92 14.39 -6.63
N ALA A 26 -14.60 14.13 -5.52
CA ALA A 26 -14.21 13.06 -4.59
C ALA A 26 -14.21 11.68 -5.28
N GLN A 27 -15.19 11.41 -6.14
CA GLN A 27 -15.30 10.16 -6.90
C GLN A 27 -14.17 10.02 -7.92
N ASP A 28 -13.88 11.05 -8.71
CA ASP A 28 -12.81 11.01 -9.71
C ASP A 28 -11.44 10.81 -9.05
N MET A 29 -11.20 11.51 -7.94
CA MET A 29 -9.96 11.36 -7.18
C MET A 29 -9.84 9.98 -6.53
N ALA A 30 -10.95 9.36 -6.12
CA ALA A 30 -10.94 7.99 -5.61
C ALA A 30 -10.63 6.95 -6.69
N GLY A 31 -10.91 7.25 -7.97
CA GLY A 31 -10.56 6.42 -9.12
C GLY A 31 -9.10 6.56 -9.58
N ALA A 32 -8.39 7.60 -9.12
CA ALA A 32 -7.00 7.83 -9.51
C ALA A 32 -6.04 6.80 -8.90
N LEU A 33 -5.13 6.28 -9.71
CA LEU A 33 -4.13 5.29 -9.30
C LEU A 33 -2.79 5.94 -8.95
N THR A 34 -2.58 7.18 -9.38
CA THR A 34 -1.38 7.99 -9.10
C THR A 34 -1.74 9.39 -8.57
N PRO A 35 -0.82 10.05 -7.82
CA PRO A 35 -1.03 11.43 -7.40
C PRO A 35 -1.24 12.41 -8.58
N LEU A 36 -0.55 12.20 -9.71
CA LEU A 36 -0.69 13.05 -10.90
C LEU A 36 -2.08 12.93 -11.52
N GLU A 37 -2.63 11.71 -11.64
CA GLU A 37 -4.00 11.49 -12.10
C GLU A 37 -5.02 12.17 -11.18
N ALA A 38 -4.82 12.09 -9.86
CA ALA A 38 -5.70 12.74 -8.89
C ALA A 38 -5.68 14.27 -9.02
N VAL A 39 -4.49 14.85 -9.20
CA VAL A 39 -4.30 16.28 -9.43
C VAL A 39 -4.91 16.74 -10.75
N ARG A 40 -4.77 15.93 -11.82
CA ARG A 40 -5.39 16.23 -13.11
C ARG A 40 -6.91 16.22 -13.02
N ALA A 41 -7.49 15.20 -12.39
CA ALA A 41 -8.93 15.13 -12.13
C ALA A 41 -9.41 16.35 -11.33
N ALA A 42 -8.62 16.78 -10.34
CA ALA A 42 -8.90 17.97 -9.55
C ALA A 42 -8.95 19.25 -10.39
N ALA A 43 -7.95 19.48 -11.26
CA ALA A 43 -7.92 20.64 -12.14
C ALA A 43 -9.15 20.68 -13.05
N VAL A 44 -9.47 19.56 -13.71
CA VAL A 44 -10.64 19.43 -14.61
C VAL A 44 -11.95 19.76 -13.90
N ARG A 45 -12.18 19.12 -12.75
CA ARG A 45 -13.41 19.32 -11.97
C ARG A 45 -13.52 20.73 -11.41
N ALA A 46 -12.42 21.31 -10.92
CA ALA A 46 -12.41 22.65 -10.37
C ALA A 46 -12.76 23.71 -11.44
N THR A 47 -12.25 23.58 -12.67
CA THR A 47 -12.59 24.46 -13.80
C THR A 47 -14.10 24.51 -14.02
N THR A 48 -14.72 23.33 -14.11
CA THR A 48 -16.16 23.21 -14.37
C THR A 48 -17.00 23.69 -13.17
N ALA A 49 -16.57 23.36 -11.95
CA ALA A 49 -17.31 23.67 -10.73
C ALA A 49 -17.36 25.17 -10.41
N LEU A 50 -16.30 25.91 -10.74
CA LEU A 50 -16.14 27.34 -10.46
C LEU A 50 -16.33 28.22 -11.70
N GLY A 51 -16.65 27.64 -12.87
CA GLY A 51 -16.75 28.39 -14.13
C GLY A 51 -15.46 29.16 -14.41
N ALA A 52 -14.31 28.53 -14.15
CA ALA A 52 -13.02 29.06 -14.56
C ALA A 52 -12.78 28.71 -16.03
N THR A 53 -11.98 29.50 -16.72
CA THR A 53 -11.51 29.15 -18.07
C THR A 53 -10.26 28.28 -18.01
N MET A 54 -9.53 28.35 -16.89
CA MET A 54 -8.30 27.59 -16.67
C MET A 54 -8.12 27.25 -15.19
N ALA A 55 -7.58 26.07 -14.94
CA ALA A 55 -7.09 25.63 -13.64
C ALA A 55 -5.63 25.21 -13.76
N ALA A 56 -4.87 25.42 -12.70
CA ALA A 56 -3.56 24.81 -12.51
C ALA A 56 -3.46 24.25 -11.10
N VAL A 57 -2.73 23.16 -10.94
CA VAL A 57 -2.36 22.65 -9.62
C VAL A 57 -0.85 22.56 -9.55
N SER A 58 -0.30 23.14 -8.50
CA SER A 58 1.13 23.29 -8.33
C SER A 58 1.56 22.78 -6.97
N VAL A 59 2.73 22.17 -6.89
CA VAL A 59 3.35 21.68 -5.66
C VAL A 59 4.48 22.58 -5.22
N TRP A 60 4.63 22.75 -3.92
CA TRP A 60 5.72 23.50 -3.34
C TRP A 60 7.00 22.64 -3.26
N ASP A 61 8.03 23.07 -3.97
CA ASP A 61 9.39 22.54 -3.82
C ASP A 61 10.15 23.37 -2.78
N ARG A 62 10.27 22.81 -1.59
CA ARG A 62 10.94 23.43 -0.44
C ARG A 62 12.44 23.62 -0.63
N GLU A 63 13.09 22.76 -1.42
CA GLU A 63 14.54 22.79 -1.61
C GLU A 63 14.94 23.97 -2.51
N SER A 64 14.22 24.16 -3.61
CA SER A 64 14.45 25.28 -4.52
C SER A 64 13.71 26.56 -4.13
N GLY A 65 12.74 26.48 -3.21
CA GLY A 65 11.88 27.61 -2.84
C GLY A 65 10.96 28.04 -3.99
N ARG A 66 10.51 27.08 -4.80
CA ARG A 66 9.70 27.32 -5.99
C ARG A 66 8.38 26.55 -5.96
N LEU A 67 7.35 27.16 -6.52
CA LEU A 67 6.07 26.51 -6.79
C LEU A 67 6.15 25.90 -8.19
N ARG A 68 6.20 24.57 -8.28
CA ARG A 68 6.28 23.82 -9.54
C ARG A 68 4.89 23.39 -9.99
N VAL A 69 4.53 23.72 -11.23
CA VAL A 69 3.23 23.34 -11.80
C VAL A 69 3.25 21.86 -12.14
N LEU A 70 2.22 21.12 -11.71
CA LEU A 70 2.05 19.70 -12.05
C LEU A 70 1.13 19.52 -13.24
N VAL A 71 0.05 20.31 -13.28
CA VAL A 71 -0.98 20.23 -14.32
C VAL A 71 -1.51 21.64 -14.59
N ASN A 72 -1.64 21.99 -15.86
CA ASN A 72 -2.52 23.06 -16.33
C ASN A 72 -3.69 22.44 -17.11
N HIS A 73 -4.89 23.01 -17.00
CA HIS A 73 -6.07 22.53 -17.71
C HIS A 73 -6.98 23.68 -18.13
N GLY A 74 -7.52 23.62 -19.36
CA GLY A 74 -8.44 24.62 -19.91
C GLY A 74 -7.77 25.50 -20.97
N ASP A 75 -8.09 26.80 -20.95
CA ASP A 75 -7.59 27.79 -21.90
C ASP A 75 -6.12 28.17 -21.58
N LEU A 76 -5.19 27.43 -22.17
CA LEU A 76 -3.75 27.62 -22.00
C LEU A 76 -3.24 28.79 -22.84
N ALA A 77 -2.40 29.65 -22.25
CA ALA A 77 -1.72 30.73 -22.96
C ALA A 77 -0.54 30.19 -23.80
N ALA A 78 0.00 31.02 -24.70
CA ALA A 78 1.16 30.64 -25.50
C ALA A 78 2.37 30.28 -24.60
N GLY A 79 2.89 29.06 -24.76
CA GLY A 79 3.99 28.52 -23.96
C GLY A 79 3.57 27.79 -22.68
N GLU A 80 2.27 27.67 -22.39
CA GLU A 80 1.76 26.81 -21.32
C GLU A 80 1.43 25.42 -21.88
N GLU A 81 1.85 24.38 -21.17
CA GLU A 81 1.61 22.98 -21.51
C GLU A 81 0.70 22.34 -20.46
N GLU A 82 -0.05 21.30 -20.85
CA GLU A 82 -0.96 20.60 -19.92
C GLU A 82 -0.20 19.92 -18.78
N LEU A 83 0.95 19.31 -19.09
CA LEU A 83 1.84 18.62 -18.16
C LEU A 83 3.27 19.15 -18.32
N PRO A 84 3.57 20.34 -17.78
CA PRO A 84 4.85 20.99 -18.01
C PRO A 84 6.00 20.28 -17.27
N GLU A 85 7.15 20.12 -17.93
CA GLU A 85 8.35 19.56 -17.29
C GLU A 85 9.07 20.59 -16.39
N ASP A 86 9.18 21.84 -16.84
CA ASP A 86 10.04 22.87 -16.24
C ASP A 86 9.30 24.14 -15.75
N GLU A 87 7.97 24.14 -15.71
CA GLU A 87 7.20 25.31 -15.27
C GLU A 87 7.23 25.47 -13.74
N SER A 88 7.91 26.50 -13.26
CA SER A 88 8.00 26.81 -11.83
C SER A 88 8.16 28.30 -11.55
N TYR A 89 7.69 28.75 -10.38
CA TYR A 89 7.67 30.15 -9.98
C TYR A 89 8.34 30.36 -8.61
N PRO A 90 9.18 31.39 -8.41
CA PRO A 90 9.70 31.72 -7.08
C PRO A 90 8.53 32.15 -6.17
N VAL A 91 8.36 31.53 -5.00
CA VAL A 91 7.29 31.96 -4.07
C VAL A 91 7.60 33.29 -3.40
N ALA A 92 8.87 33.69 -3.33
CA ALA A 92 9.25 35.02 -2.87
C ALA A 92 8.60 36.16 -3.68
N ASP A 93 8.17 35.89 -4.92
CA ASP A 93 7.45 36.86 -5.76
C ASP A 93 5.97 37.01 -5.37
N PHE A 94 5.46 36.17 -4.46
CA PHE A 94 4.07 36.10 -4.04
C PHE A 94 3.97 36.08 -2.50
N PRO A 95 4.04 37.25 -1.83
CA PRO A 95 4.05 37.36 -0.38
C PRO A 95 2.82 36.72 0.30
N GLU A 96 1.70 36.67 -0.40
CA GLU A 96 0.47 36.05 0.08
C GLU A 96 0.66 34.54 0.30
N ILE A 97 1.42 33.87 -0.59
CA ILE A 97 1.75 32.45 -0.45
C ILE A 97 2.73 32.23 0.71
N VAL A 98 3.74 33.10 0.87
CA VAL A 98 4.75 32.99 1.93
C VAL A 98 4.12 32.94 3.31
N THR A 99 3.12 33.80 3.56
CA THR A 99 2.40 33.84 4.84
C THR A 99 1.75 32.49 5.18
N TYR A 100 1.21 31.78 4.18
CA TYR A 100 0.59 30.46 4.38
C TYR A 100 1.60 29.33 4.60
N LEU A 101 2.85 29.47 4.12
CA LEU A 101 3.88 28.46 4.26
C LEU A 101 4.42 28.35 5.69
N GLU A 102 4.39 29.43 6.46
CA GLU A 102 4.90 29.48 7.83
C GLU A 102 3.91 28.90 8.86
N GLU A 103 2.63 28.81 8.49
CA GLU A 103 1.56 28.36 9.37
C GLU A 103 1.44 26.83 9.44
N HIS A 104 1.40 26.32 10.68
CA HIS A 104 1.12 24.90 10.97
C HIS A 104 -0.36 24.72 11.31
N TRP A 105 -1.10 24.10 10.40
CA TRP A 105 -2.56 23.96 10.48
C TRP A 105 -2.95 22.82 11.44
N THR A 106 -3.08 23.15 12.73
CA THR A 106 -3.40 22.18 13.80
C THR A 106 -4.83 22.32 14.36
N THR A 107 -5.53 23.42 14.04
CA THR A 107 -6.76 23.86 14.74
C THR A 107 -8.07 23.66 13.97
N GLY A 108 -8.09 22.87 12.88
CA GLY A 108 -9.31 22.53 12.15
C GLY A 108 -9.94 23.68 11.34
N ARG A 109 -9.32 24.87 11.29
CA ARG A 109 -9.65 25.92 10.33
C ARG A 109 -8.91 25.64 9.03
N LEU A 110 -9.63 25.60 7.91
CA LEU A 110 -9.05 25.48 6.58
C LEU A 110 -8.42 26.81 6.15
N PRO A 111 -7.30 26.80 5.39
CA PRO A 111 -6.79 28.02 4.76
C PRO A 111 -7.83 28.56 3.77
N ARG A 112 -8.14 29.84 3.90
CA ARG A 112 -9.10 30.49 3.00
C ARG A 112 -8.45 30.78 1.66
N ALA A 113 -9.17 30.47 0.59
CA ALA A 113 -8.82 30.90 -0.75
C ALA A 113 -9.02 32.42 -0.87
N TRP A 114 -8.35 33.02 -1.85
CA TRP A 114 -8.48 34.45 -2.14
C TRP A 114 -8.57 34.70 -3.64
N VAL A 115 -9.06 35.90 -3.97
CA VAL A 115 -9.22 36.36 -5.35
C VAL A 115 -8.26 37.51 -5.61
N GLN A 116 -7.68 37.54 -6.80
CA GLN A 116 -6.88 38.67 -7.28
C GLN A 116 -7.24 39.03 -8.73
N THR A 117 -7.40 40.32 -8.97
CA THR A 117 -7.70 40.92 -10.28
C THR A 117 -6.44 41.43 -10.98
N ALA A 118 -6.52 41.54 -12.30
CA ALA A 118 -5.47 42.13 -13.14
C ALA A 118 -5.33 43.64 -12.88
N GLU A 119 -6.39 44.32 -12.48
CA GLU A 119 -6.40 45.74 -12.11
C GLU A 119 -6.56 45.94 -10.60
N ASN A 120 -5.97 47.01 -10.08
CA ASN A 120 -6.11 47.39 -8.67
C ASN A 120 -7.46 48.11 -8.48
N VAL A 121 -8.54 47.34 -8.41
CA VAL A 121 -9.87 47.85 -8.06
C VAL A 121 -9.95 47.91 -6.54
N GLU A 122 -10.33 49.05 -5.96
CA GLU A 122 -10.52 49.15 -4.51
C GLU A 122 -11.44 48.00 -4.04
N PRO A 123 -11.03 47.22 -3.03
CA PRO A 123 -11.82 46.07 -2.61
C PRO A 123 -13.21 46.56 -2.21
N HIS A 124 -14.26 45.91 -2.72
CA HIS A 124 -15.56 46.00 -2.06
C HIS A 124 -15.33 45.78 -0.56
N ALA A 125 -15.87 46.66 0.28
CA ALA A 125 -15.35 47.00 1.61
C ALA A 125 -15.42 45.90 2.71
N SER A 126 -15.33 44.62 2.37
CA SER A 126 -15.47 43.47 3.28
C SER A 126 -14.28 42.49 3.30
N HIS A 127 -13.30 42.62 2.40
CA HIS A 127 -12.41 41.48 2.04
C HIS A 127 -11.03 41.43 2.71
N ALA A 128 -10.81 42.10 3.85
CA ALA A 128 -9.50 42.09 4.51
C ALA A 128 -9.34 40.93 5.51
N HIS A 129 -8.61 39.88 5.13
CA HIS A 129 -7.85 39.10 6.12
C HIS A 129 -6.59 39.92 6.48
N PRO A 130 -6.17 40.02 7.76
CA PRO A 130 -4.95 40.74 8.10
C PRO A 130 -3.76 39.96 7.51
N GLY A 131 -3.20 40.42 6.38
CA GLY A 131 -2.04 39.82 5.71
C GLY A 131 -2.23 39.43 4.23
N ALA A 132 -3.43 38.96 3.82
CA ALA A 132 -3.66 38.42 2.46
C ALA A 132 -4.36 39.40 1.48
N GLY A 133 -4.71 40.61 1.94
CA GLY A 133 -5.43 41.61 1.15
C GLY A 133 -4.57 42.64 0.41
N ALA A 134 -3.25 42.45 0.35
CA ALA A 134 -2.38 43.35 -0.40
C ALA A 134 -2.41 42.99 -1.90
N PHE A 135 -2.59 43.99 -2.75
CA PHE A 135 -2.55 43.80 -4.21
C PHE A 135 -1.13 43.38 -4.66
N CYS A 136 -0.96 42.14 -5.12
CA CYS A 136 0.33 41.65 -5.64
C CYS A 136 0.59 42.15 -7.07
N GLN A 137 1.47 43.15 -7.23
CA GLN A 137 1.79 43.72 -8.55
C GLN A 137 2.33 42.68 -9.53
N GLN A 138 3.18 41.76 -9.07
CA GLN A 138 3.74 40.67 -9.88
C GLN A 138 2.65 39.75 -10.45
N ARG A 139 1.69 39.32 -9.61
CA ARG A 139 0.58 38.46 -10.06
C ARG A 139 -0.33 39.19 -11.03
N ALA A 140 -0.67 40.45 -10.76
CA ALA A 140 -1.47 41.28 -11.66
C ALA A 140 -0.80 41.47 -13.04
N ALA A 141 0.53 41.69 -13.06
CA ALA A 141 1.28 41.74 -14.33
C ALA A 141 1.27 40.39 -15.06
N GLY A 142 1.35 39.28 -14.33
CA GLY A 142 1.23 37.93 -14.88
C GLY A 142 -0.14 37.63 -15.50
N LEU A 143 -1.23 38.09 -14.87
CA LEU A 143 -2.59 37.96 -15.39
C LEU A 143 -2.74 38.71 -16.73
N ARG A 144 -2.31 39.97 -16.78
CA ARG A 144 -2.37 40.78 -18.03
C ARG A 144 -1.61 40.15 -19.18
N ARG A 145 -0.37 39.69 -18.94
CA ARG A 145 0.45 39.04 -19.99
C ARG A 145 -0.20 37.79 -20.57
N ARG A 146 -1.03 37.10 -19.78
CA ARG A 146 -1.72 35.86 -20.18
C ARG A 146 -3.17 36.07 -20.61
N GLY A 147 -3.62 37.34 -20.74
CA GLY A 147 -4.99 37.65 -21.14
C GLY A 147 -6.05 37.23 -20.11
N ARG A 148 -5.71 37.30 -18.81
CA ARG A 148 -6.60 36.91 -17.70
C ARG A 148 -7.09 38.15 -16.95
N GLU A 149 -8.38 38.13 -16.59
CA GLU A 149 -9.04 39.21 -15.83
C GLU A 149 -8.78 39.08 -14.34
N CYS A 150 -8.93 37.85 -13.82
CA CYS A 150 -8.78 37.55 -12.42
C CYS A 150 -8.31 36.11 -12.21
N CYS A 151 -7.82 35.83 -11.01
CA CYS A 151 -7.56 34.49 -10.53
C CYS A 151 -8.09 34.29 -9.11
N LEU A 152 -8.34 33.03 -8.80
CA LEU A 152 -8.65 32.54 -7.49
C LEU A 152 -7.55 31.54 -7.11
N VAL A 153 -7.02 31.66 -5.90
CA VAL A 153 -5.97 30.78 -5.40
C VAL A 153 -6.44 30.12 -4.11
N ALA A 154 -6.42 28.80 -4.07
CA ALA A 154 -6.83 27.99 -2.92
C ALA A 154 -5.65 27.11 -2.45
N PRO A 155 -5.14 27.30 -1.22
CA PRO A 155 -4.06 26.48 -0.69
C PRO A 155 -4.47 25.02 -0.47
N ILE A 156 -3.61 24.09 -0.88
CA ILE A 156 -3.75 22.66 -0.63
C ILE A 156 -2.83 22.31 0.54
N VAL A 157 -3.39 21.68 1.58
CA VAL A 157 -2.69 21.35 2.83
C VAL A 157 -2.67 19.85 3.03
N LEU A 158 -1.48 19.29 3.15
CA LEU A 158 -1.28 17.87 3.37
C LEU A 158 -0.53 17.66 4.68
N HIS A 159 -1.03 16.77 5.55
CA HIS A 159 -0.44 16.48 6.86
C HIS A 159 -0.22 17.73 7.75
N GLY A 160 -1.11 18.71 7.68
CA GLY A 160 -1.03 19.95 8.47
C GLY A 160 0.02 20.96 7.97
N GLN A 161 0.57 20.73 6.76
CA GLN A 161 1.55 21.58 6.10
C GLN A 161 1.04 22.03 4.73
N ALA A 162 1.38 23.24 4.32
CA ALA A 162 1.16 23.67 2.94
C ALA A 162 1.91 22.73 1.97
N TRP A 163 1.15 22.13 1.05
CA TRP A 163 1.62 21.20 0.04
C TRP A 163 1.75 21.88 -1.33
N GLY A 164 0.80 22.75 -1.65
CA GLY A 164 0.71 23.38 -2.97
C GLY A 164 -0.50 24.30 -3.08
N GLU A 165 -0.87 24.66 -4.31
CA GLU A 165 -2.05 25.48 -4.57
C GLU A 165 -2.88 24.94 -5.74
N LEU A 166 -4.19 25.15 -5.63
CA LEU A 166 -5.12 25.17 -6.75
C LEU A 166 -5.24 26.61 -7.22
N TYR A 167 -4.84 26.87 -8.45
CA TYR A 167 -4.98 28.15 -9.13
C TYR A 167 -6.11 28.04 -10.16
N LEU A 168 -6.99 29.04 -10.20
CA LEU A 168 -8.07 29.14 -11.17
C LEU A 168 -8.05 30.53 -11.78
N ALA A 169 -8.34 30.63 -13.07
CA ALA A 169 -8.40 31.91 -13.77
C ALA A 169 -9.64 32.03 -14.64
N ARG A 170 -10.06 33.28 -14.87
CA ARG A 170 -11.03 33.67 -15.89
C ARG A 170 -10.38 34.64 -16.87
N THR A 171 -10.65 34.47 -18.16
CA THR A 171 -10.20 35.38 -19.21
C THR A 171 -10.96 36.71 -19.17
N VAL A 172 -10.42 37.71 -19.87
CA VAL A 172 -11.03 39.05 -20.02
C VAL A 172 -12.44 38.93 -20.59
N GLY A 173 -13.39 39.66 -19.98
CA GLY A 173 -14.80 39.68 -20.38
C GLY A 173 -15.72 38.77 -19.56
N LEU A 174 -15.18 37.99 -18.63
CA LEU A 174 -15.96 37.24 -17.63
C LEU A 174 -15.97 37.95 -16.27
N ASP A 175 -17.00 37.67 -15.47
CA ASP A 175 -17.13 38.23 -14.12
C ASP A 175 -15.99 37.78 -13.20
N VAL A 176 -15.56 38.69 -12.32
CA VAL A 176 -14.57 38.40 -11.28
C VAL A 176 -15.12 37.34 -10.31
N PHE A 177 -14.26 36.47 -9.79
CA PHE A 177 -14.64 35.50 -8.76
C PHE A 177 -15.20 36.20 -7.51
N SER A 178 -16.28 35.66 -6.97
CA SER A 178 -16.92 36.16 -5.75
C SER A 178 -16.31 35.56 -4.47
N ASP A 179 -16.63 36.13 -3.31
CA ASP A 179 -16.30 35.51 -2.00
C ASP A 179 -16.87 34.10 -1.86
N SER A 180 -18.07 33.89 -2.40
CA SER A 180 -18.71 32.59 -2.37
C SER A 180 -17.96 31.57 -3.24
N ASP A 181 -17.28 32.03 -4.29
CA ASP A 181 -16.37 31.20 -5.09
C ASP A 181 -15.09 30.88 -4.31
N ALA A 182 -14.53 31.83 -3.56
CA ALA A 182 -13.38 31.61 -2.69
C ALA A 182 -13.68 30.59 -1.57
N GLU A 183 -14.80 30.73 -0.87
CA GLU A 183 -15.23 29.76 0.14
C GLU A 183 -15.42 28.37 -0.44
N TYR A 184 -16.00 28.30 -1.64
CA TYR A 184 -16.21 27.04 -2.33
C TYR A 184 -14.89 26.41 -2.81
N ALA A 185 -13.96 27.21 -3.30
CA ALA A 185 -12.63 26.74 -3.67
C ALA A 185 -11.81 26.23 -2.48
N THR A 186 -11.97 26.81 -1.28
CA THR A 186 -11.41 26.25 -0.04
C THR A 186 -11.94 24.84 0.23
N LEU A 187 -13.22 24.57 -0.03
CA LEU A 187 -13.78 23.22 0.11
C LEU A 187 -13.20 22.26 -0.93
N LEU A 188 -13.06 22.70 -2.18
CA LEU A 188 -12.42 21.88 -3.22
C LEU A 188 -10.97 21.57 -2.87
N ALA A 189 -10.18 22.55 -2.40
CA ALA A 189 -8.80 22.33 -1.98
C ALA A 189 -8.69 21.35 -0.79
N ALA A 190 -9.64 21.39 0.16
CA ALA A 190 -9.73 20.40 1.23
C ALA A 190 -10.05 18.99 0.69
N GLN A 191 -10.95 18.88 -0.28
CA GLN A 191 -11.26 17.61 -0.94
C GLN A 191 -10.07 17.07 -1.74
N ILE A 192 -9.32 17.94 -2.42
CA ILE A 192 -8.07 17.61 -3.12
C ILE A 192 -7.04 17.08 -2.13
N SER A 193 -6.88 17.76 -1.00
CA SER A 193 -5.99 17.34 0.09
C SER A 193 -6.35 15.93 0.59
N ALA A 194 -7.64 15.64 0.78
CA ALA A 194 -8.11 14.32 1.20
C ALA A 194 -7.85 13.23 0.15
N GLY A 195 -8.08 13.53 -1.14
CA GLY A 195 -7.80 12.60 -2.24
C GLY A 195 -6.32 12.31 -2.39
N LEU A 196 -5.46 13.33 -2.33
CA LEU A 196 -4.00 13.19 -2.35
C LEU A 196 -3.52 12.29 -1.19
N ALA A 197 -3.98 12.55 0.04
CA ALA A 197 -3.64 11.73 1.20
C ALA A 197 -4.09 10.27 1.04
N ALA A 198 -5.22 10.01 0.37
CA ALA A 198 -5.68 8.67 0.08
C ALA A 198 -4.77 7.97 -0.96
N THR A 199 -4.36 8.68 -2.01
CA THR A 199 -3.42 8.14 -3.01
C THR A 199 -2.03 7.86 -2.44
N GLU A 200 -1.51 8.71 -1.55
CA GLU A 200 -0.24 8.47 -0.84
C GLU A 200 -0.34 7.22 0.03
N ARG A 201 -1.40 7.09 0.83
CA ARG A 201 -1.62 5.89 1.64
C ARG A 201 -1.73 4.64 0.78
N LEU A 202 -2.42 4.71 -0.35
CA LEU A 202 -2.53 3.58 -1.26
C LEU A 202 -1.18 3.23 -1.90
N ALA A 203 -0.39 4.22 -2.27
CA ALA A 203 0.95 4.03 -2.81
C ALA A 203 1.90 3.43 -1.77
N ASP A 204 1.85 3.91 -0.52
CA ASP A 204 2.62 3.36 0.59
C ASP A 204 2.17 1.94 0.92
N LEU A 205 0.87 1.67 0.95
CA LEU A 205 0.35 0.32 1.14
C LEU A 205 0.81 -0.61 0.02
N ARG A 206 0.80 -0.15 -1.24
CA ARG A 206 1.32 -0.92 -2.38
C ARG A 206 2.82 -1.20 -2.23
N ARG A 207 3.61 -0.19 -1.88
CA ARG A 207 5.05 -0.35 -1.63
C ARG A 207 5.32 -1.34 -0.50
N LEU A 208 4.63 -1.20 0.63
CA LEU A 208 4.74 -2.13 1.76
C LEU A 208 4.25 -3.54 1.42
N ALA A 209 3.26 -3.65 0.53
CA ALA A 209 2.68 -4.93 0.14
C ALA A 209 3.52 -5.70 -0.89
N PHE A 210 4.25 -5.00 -1.75
CA PHE A 210 4.88 -5.56 -2.96
C PHE A 210 6.39 -5.29 -3.10
N THR A 211 7.02 -4.58 -2.16
CA THR A 211 8.46 -4.29 -2.15
C THR A 211 9.14 -4.94 -0.94
N ASP A 212 10.36 -5.45 -1.11
CA ASP A 212 11.23 -5.92 -0.03
C ASP A 212 11.92 -4.71 0.63
N PRO A 213 11.77 -4.51 1.96
CA PRO A 213 12.25 -3.30 2.63
C PRO A 213 13.78 -3.20 2.72
N LEU A 214 14.50 -4.33 2.67
CA LEU A 214 15.96 -4.32 2.70
C LEU A 214 16.55 -3.94 1.35
N THR A 215 16.05 -4.55 0.28
CA THR A 215 16.68 -4.46 -1.04
C THR A 215 16.02 -3.45 -1.99
N GLY A 216 14.81 -3.00 -1.67
CA GLY A 216 14.01 -2.13 -2.53
C GLY A 216 13.47 -2.81 -3.80
N LEU A 217 13.78 -4.09 -4.00
CA LEU A 217 13.23 -4.89 -5.10
C LEU A 217 11.78 -5.28 -4.83
N ALA A 218 11.11 -5.84 -5.83
CA ALA A 218 9.81 -6.45 -5.61
C ALA A 218 9.92 -7.61 -4.61
N ASN A 219 8.87 -7.90 -3.85
CA ASN A 219 8.83 -9.04 -2.95
C ASN A 219 8.16 -10.25 -3.63
N ARG A 220 8.13 -11.39 -2.92
CA ARG A 220 7.50 -12.63 -3.39
C ARG A 220 6.11 -12.44 -4.00
N ARG A 221 5.30 -11.56 -3.41
CA ARG A 221 3.91 -11.38 -3.82
C ARG A 221 3.77 -10.63 -5.13
N ALA A 222 4.68 -9.70 -5.40
CA ALA A 222 4.74 -9.01 -6.68
C ALA A 222 5.04 -10.02 -7.80
N VAL A 223 5.92 -10.99 -7.52
CA VAL A 223 6.25 -12.08 -8.44
C VAL A 223 5.04 -12.97 -8.68
N ASP A 224 4.37 -13.43 -7.62
CA ASP A 224 3.21 -14.33 -7.75
C ASP A 224 2.09 -13.66 -8.57
N ALA A 225 1.78 -12.38 -8.29
CA ALA A 225 0.78 -11.62 -9.03
C ALA A 225 1.16 -11.39 -10.50
N ARG A 226 2.42 -11.03 -10.77
CA ARG A 226 2.89 -10.78 -12.14
C ARG A 226 2.98 -12.06 -12.96
N LEU A 227 3.40 -13.16 -12.34
CA LEU A 227 3.56 -14.46 -12.99
C LEU A 227 2.21 -15.07 -13.38
N GLU A 228 1.19 -14.92 -12.53
CA GLU A 228 -0.19 -15.33 -12.87
C GLU A 228 -0.68 -14.63 -14.15
N GLY A 229 -0.57 -13.29 -14.21
CA GLY A 229 -0.94 -12.52 -15.39
C GLY A 229 -0.11 -12.89 -16.64
N ALA A 230 1.20 -13.07 -16.48
CA ALA A 230 2.09 -13.43 -17.59
C ALA A 230 1.74 -14.82 -18.17
N LEU A 231 1.40 -15.80 -17.33
CA LEU A 231 0.98 -17.11 -17.83
C LEU A 231 -0.42 -17.13 -18.43
N GLN A 232 -1.32 -16.26 -17.98
CA GLN A 232 -2.59 -16.05 -18.69
C GLN A 232 -2.36 -15.52 -20.11
N ALA A 233 -1.42 -14.59 -20.29
CA ALA A 233 -1.01 -14.14 -21.62
C ALA A 233 -0.38 -15.29 -22.44
N HIS A 234 0.58 -16.03 -21.87
CA HIS A 234 1.16 -17.22 -22.50
C HIS A 234 0.10 -18.21 -23.00
N ASN A 235 -0.89 -18.53 -22.15
CA ASN A 235 -1.95 -19.47 -22.49
C ASN A 235 -2.90 -18.94 -23.59
N ARG A 236 -3.03 -17.61 -23.73
CA ARG A 236 -3.92 -16.96 -24.70
C ARG A 236 -3.27 -16.78 -26.07
N ASP A 237 -2.04 -16.29 -26.11
CA ASP A 237 -1.38 -15.82 -27.34
C ASP A 237 0.03 -16.37 -27.55
N GLY A 238 0.51 -17.25 -26.66
CA GLY A 238 1.82 -17.88 -26.77
C GLY A 238 2.99 -17.01 -26.34
N THR A 239 2.75 -15.85 -25.70
CA THR A 239 3.81 -14.99 -25.16
C THR A 239 4.81 -15.79 -24.32
N VAL A 240 6.11 -15.65 -24.59
CA VAL A 240 7.16 -16.37 -23.85
C VAL A 240 7.28 -15.80 -22.44
N VAL A 241 7.31 -16.67 -21.43
CA VAL A 241 7.49 -16.31 -20.03
C VAL A 241 8.69 -17.08 -19.51
N SER A 242 9.64 -16.35 -18.94
CA SER A 242 10.87 -16.92 -18.37
C SER A 242 11.03 -16.50 -16.92
N LEU A 243 11.43 -17.44 -16.09
CA LEU A 243 11.69 -17.23 -14.68
C LEU A 243 13.12 -17.68 -14.36
N VAL A 244 13.88 -16.77 -13.74
CA VAL A 244 15.20 -17.04 -13.17
C VAL A 244 15.06 -17.06 -11.67
N VAL A 245 15.50 -18.12 -11.00
CA VAL A 245 15.55 -18.23 -9.54
C VAL A 245 17.00 -18.29 -9.10
N CYS A 246 17.34 -17.46 -8.11
CA CYS A 246 18.69 -17.22 -7.64
C CYS A 246 18.75 -17.47 -6.12
N ASP A 247 19.85 -18.04 -5.65
CA ASP A 247 20.15 -18.23 -4.22
C ASP A 247 21.59 -17.78 -3.97
N VAL A 248 21.75 -16.76 -3.13
CA VAL A 248 23.06 -16.17 -2.82
C VAL A 248 23.86 -17.16 -1.97
N ASN A 249 24.98 -17.63 -2.52
CA ASN A 249 25.80 -18.61 -1.82
C ASN A 249 26.57 -17.96 -0.67
N GLY A 250 26.62 -18.67 0.47
CA GLY A 250 27.51 -18.33 1.58
C GLY A 250 26.97 -17.30 2.58
N LEU A 251 25.72 -16.82 2.43
CA LEU A 251 25.16 -15.79 3.31
C LEU A 251 25.25 -16.16 4.81
N LYS A 252 24.93 -17.42 5.16
CA LYS A 252 25.03 -17.90 6.54
C LYS A 252 26.45 -17.77 7.09
N ARG A 253 27.48 -18.12 6.31
CA ARG A 253 28.89 -18.01 6.71
C ARG A 253 29.30 -16.56 6.92
N VAL A 254 28.79 -15.65 6.08
CA VAL A 254 29.01 -14.20 6.22
C VAL A 254 28.37 -13.70 7.51
N ASN A 255 27.10 -14.03 7.76
CA ASN A 255 26.41 -13.65 8.99
C ASN A 255 27.12 -14.17 10.24
N ASP A 256 27.49 -15.45 10.25
CA ASP A 256 28.11 -16.11 11.40
C ASP A 256 29.52 -15.54 11.71
N ARG A 257 30.24 -15.05 10.69
CA ARG A 257 31.64 -14.58 10.83
C ARG A 257 31.77 -13.06 10.95
N LEU A 258 30.95 -12.32 10.22
CA LEU A 258 31.09 -10.87 10.01
C LEU A 258 29.88 -10.07 10.53
N GLY A 259 28.84 -10.76 10.99
CA GLY A 259 27.61 -10.17 11.53
C GLY A 259 26.54 -9.93 10.47
N HIS A 260 25.30 -9.79 10.95
CA HIS A 260 24.11 -9.64 10.10
C HIS A 260 24.16 -8.39 9.22
N GLU A 261 24.72 -7.27 9.70
CA GLU A 261 24.84 -6.05 8.90
C GLU A 261 25.69 -6.23 7.62
N VAL A 262 26.71 -7.10 7.67
CA VAL A 262 27.55 -7.41 6.49
C VAL A 262 26.79 -8.30 5.52
N GLY A 263 25.98 -9.23 6.04
CA GLY A 263 25.08 -10.05 5.23
C GLY A 263 24.00 -9.23 4.54
N ASP A 264 23.41 -8.27 5.26
CA ASP A 264 22.43 -7.34 4.70
C ASP A 264 23.04 -6.53 3.54
N ARG A 265 24.26 -6.00 3.72
CA ARG A 265 25.00 -5.33 2.63
C ARG A 265 25.34 -6.26 1.46
N LEU A 266 25.58 -7.56 1.69
CA LEU A 266 25.76 -8.53 0.61
C LEU A 266 24.46 -8.70 -0.20
N LEU A 267 23.33 -8.78 0.48
CA LEU A 267 22.01 -8.90 -0.14
C LEU A 267 21.63 -7.65 -0.94
N GLU A 268 21.88 -6.45 -0.41
CA GLU A 268 21.69 -5.18 -1.12
C GLU A 268 22.56 -5.09 -2.39
N ARG A 269 23.84 -5.48 -2.29
CA ARG A 269 24.74 -5.49 -3.45
C ARG A 269 24.30 -6.48 -4.52
N PHE A 270 23.84 -7.67 -4.12
CA PHE A 270 23.29 -8.64 -5.06
C PHE A 270 22.00 -8.14 -5.71
N ALA A 271 21.10 -7.56 -4.92
CA ALA A 271 19.87 -6.94 -5.41
C ALA A 271 20.14 -5.86 -6.46
N HIS A 272 21.16 -5.03 -6.24
CA HIS A 272 21.59 -4.04 -7.22
C HIS A 272 22.04 -4.69 -8.53
N GLN A 273 22.86 -5.76 -8.48
CA GLN A 273 23.26 -6.48 -9.69
C GLN A 273 22.08 -7.11 -10.43
N LEU A 274 21.11 -7.66 -9.68
CA LEU A 274 19.88 -8.21 -10.25
C LEU A 274 19.02 -7.13 -10.91
N SER A 275 18.92 -5.93 -10.31
CA SER A 275 18.22 -4.79 -10.92
C SER A 275 18.86 -4.34 -12.22
N LEU A 276 20.20 -4.30 -12.30
CA LEU A 276 20.91 -3.98 -13.54
C LEU A 276 20.71 -5.04 -14.62
N ALA A 277 20.65 -6.31 -14.21
CA ALA A 277 20.32 -7.42 -15.11
C ALA A 277 18.88 -7.28 -15.66
N ALA A 278 17.91 -6.95 -14.81
CA ALA A 278 16.53 -6.70 -15.20
C ALA A 278 16.36 -5.53 -16.17
N ALA A 279 17.11 -4.44 -15.98
CA ALA A 279 17.05 -3.27 -16.86
C ALA A 279 17.39 -3.58 -18.33
N ARG A 280 18.10 -4.69 -18.60
CA ARG A 280 18.41 -5.16 -19.96
C ARG A 280 17.28 -5.94 -20.63
N LEU A 281 16.27 -6.32 -19.85
CA LEU A 281 15.08 -7.04 -20.30
C LEU A 281 13.85 -6.16 -20.04
N PRO A 282 13.42 -5.34 -21.02
CA PRO A 282 12.28 -4.44 -20.85
C PRO A 282 11.03 -5.16 -20.34
N GLY A 283 10.37 -4.58 -19.33
CA GLY A 283 9.17 -5.16 -18.73
C GLY A 283 9.40 -6.34 -17.77
N SER A 284 10.66 -6.68 -17.49
CA SER A 284 11.01 -7.70 -16.49
C SER A 284 10.87 -7.19 -15.05
N LEU A 285 10.69 -8.12 -14.11
CA LEU A 285 10.55 -7.85 -12.68
C LEU A 285 11.68 -8.55 -11.91
N ALA A 286 12.54 -7.77 -11.26
CA ALA A 286 13.49 -8.26 -10.27
C ALA A 286 12.86 -8.27 -8.87
N ALA A 287 13.07 -9.35 -8.13
CA ALA A 287 12.47 -9.53 -6.82
C ALA A 287 13.36 -10.31 -5.84
N ARG A 288 13.13 -10.07 -4.55
CA ARG A 288 13.59 -10.93 -3.46
C ARG A 288 12.43 -11.78 -2.94
N LEU A 289 12.64 -13.08 -2.89
CA LEU A 289 11.62 -14.04 -2.45
C LEU A 289 11.62 -14.20 -0.93
N GLY A 290 12.80 -14.06 -0.31
CA GLY A 290 13.04 -14.17 1.12
C GLY A 290 14.53 -14.47 1.37
N GLY A 291 14.99 -14.48 2.63
CA GLY A 291 16.34 -14.95 3.00
C GLY A 291 17.47 -14.51 2.05
N ASP A 292 18.08 -15.48 1.38
CA ASP A 292 19.09 -15.37 0.32
C ASP A 292 18.53 -15.63 -1.11
N GLU A 293 17.21 -15.74 -1.27
CA GLU A 293 16.54 -16.11 -2.51
C GLU A 293 16.00 -14.90 -3.28
N PHE A 294 16.26 -14.88 -4.58
CA PHE A 294 15.87 -13.82 -5.50
C PHE A 294 15.30 -14.41 -6.80
N CYS A 295 14.60 -13.60 -7.57
CA CYS A 295 14.19 -14.00 -8.91
C CYS A 295 14.15 -12.86 -9.92
N LEU A 296 14.18 -13.23 -11.20
CA LEU A 296 13.92 -12.37 -12.34
C LEU A 296 12.79 -13.00 -13.16
N LEU A 297 11.69 -12.27 -13.34
CA LEU A 297 10.58 -12.67 -14.20
C LEU A 297 10.62 -11.83 -15.49
N ALA A 298 10.72 -12.48 -16.65
CA ALA A 298 10.72 -11.82 -17.96
C ALA A 298 9.54 -12.30 -18.81
N GLU A 299 8.84 -11.36 -19.45
CA GLU A 299 7.70 -11.60 -20.34
C GLU A 299 8.02 -11.07 -21.73
N GLY A 300 7.72 -11.84 -22.77
CA GLY A 300 7.93 -11.48 -24.18
C GLY A 300 9.39 -11.49 -24.65
N GLN A 301 10.34 -11.79 -23.77
CA GLN A 301 11.77 -11.92 -24.11
C GLN A 301 12.09 -13.33 -24.61
N LYS A 302 13.08 -13.46 -25.51
CA LYS A 302 13.52 -14.79 -25.97
C LYS A 302 14.25 -15.52 -24.84
N ALA A 303 14.08 -16.83 -24.76
CA ALA A 303 14.72 -17.66 -23.75
C ALA A 303 16.26 -17.46 -23.72
N ASP A 304 16.90 -17.35 -24.88
CA ASP A 304 18.35 -17.13 -25.00
C ASP A 304 18.82 -15.79 -24.41
N GLU A 305 18.02 -14.72 -24.55
CA GLU A 305 18.34 -13.40 -24.01
C GLU A 305 18.30 -13.42 -22.47
N VAL A 306 17.31 -14.13 -21.90
CA VAL A 306 17.17 -14.32 -20.46
C VAL A 306 18.33 -15.14 -19.91
N VAL A 307 18.75 -16.20 -20.61
CA VAL A 307 19.91 -17.02 -20.22
C VAL A 307 21.20 -16.20 -20.25
N ALA A 308 21.44 -15.40 -21.28
CA ALA A 308 22.63 -14.55 -21.37
C ALA A 308 22.69 -13.51 -20.22
N VAL A 309 21.54 -12.94 -19.85
CA VAL A 309 21.45 -12.03 -18.69
C VAL A 309 21.73 -12.77 -17.37
N ALA A 310 21.23 -14.00 -17.23
CA ALA A 310 21.50 -14.84 -16.06
C ALA A 310 22.98 -15.28 -15.97
N GLU A 311 23.64 -15.56 -17.09
CA GLU A 311 25.09 -15.83 -17.16
C GLU A 311 25.91 -14.65 -16.66
N GLU A 312 25.60 -13.45 -17.12
CA GLU A 312 26.30 -12.25 -16.67
C GLU A 312 26.04 -11.95 -15.18
N LEU A 313 24.80 -12.16 -14.71
CA LEU A 313 24.47 -12.04 -13.29
C LEU A 313 25.33 -12.99 -12.44
N CYS A 314 25.52 -14.24 -12.87
CA CYS A 314 26.40 -15.19 -12.17
C CYS A 314 27.85 -14.71 -12.12
N ALA A 315 28.38 -14.23 -13.25
CA ALA A 315 29.74 -13.69 -13.33
C ALA A 315 29.94 -12.48 -12.42
N ARG A 316 28.98 -11.56 -12.37
CA ARG A 316 29.03 -10.37 -11.50
C ARG A 316 28.86 -10.74 -10.02
N ALA A 317 28.01 -11.71 -9.70
CA ALA A 317 27.81 -12.20 -8.34
C ALA A 317 29.10 -12.79 -7.73
N LEU A 318 29.93 -13.44 -8.54
CA LEU A 318 31.25 -13.94 -8.11
C LEU A 318 32.24 -12.83 -7.73
N GLN A 319 32.03 -11.59 -8.20
CA GLN A 319 32.87 -10.44 -7.90
C GLN A 319 32.38 -9.64 -6.67
N LEU A 320 31.25 -10.01 -6.07
CA LEU A 320 30.75 -9.35 -4.87
C LEU A 320 31.64 -9.70 -3.68
N ALA A 321 32.19 -8.69 -3.01
CA ALA A 321 32.99 -8.91 -1.82
C ALA A 321 32.17 -9.63 -0.73
N ASP A 322 32.84 -10.52 0.00
CA ASP A 322 32.30 -11.39 1.07
C ASP A 322 31.36 -12.52 0.60
N GLY A 323 30.86 -12.46 -0.64
CA GLY A 323 29.97 -13.48 -1.22
C GLY A 323 30.69 -14.69 -1.82
N GLU A 324 29.94 -15.76 -2.10
CA GLU A 324 30.43 -16.98 -2.77
C GLU A 324 29.76 -17.19 -4.14
N GLY A 325 29.32 -16.11 -4.79
CA GLY A 325 28.52 -16.16 -6.01
C GLY A 325 27.06 -16.50 -5.74
N VAL A 326 26.38 -17.02 -6.77
CA VAL A 326 24.95 -17.32 -6.76
C VAL A 326 24.68 -18.65 -7.44
N ALA A 327 23.78 -19.46 -6.88
CA ALA A 327 23.19 -20.58 -7.61
C ALA A 327 22.00 -20.08 -8.42
N CYS A 328 22.05 -20.21 -9.74
CA CYS A 328 21.06 -19.64 -10.66
C CYS A 328 20.40 -20.74 -11.50
N GLY A 329 19.06 -20.75 -11.51
CA GLY A 329 18.23 -21.65 -12.28
C GLY A 329 17.31 -20.88 -13.22
N VAL A 330 17.20 -21.31 -14.48
CA VAL A 330 16.35 -20.67 -15.49
C VAL A 330 15.33 -21.67 -16.01
N ALA A 331 14.08 -21.25 -16.13
CA ALA A 331 13.05 -21.96 -16.88
C ALA A 331 12.32 -20.99 -17.81
N SER A 332 12.09 -21.39 -19.06
CA SER A 332 11.39 -20.57 -20.05
C SER A 332 10.35 -21.40 -20.79
N THR A 333 9.16 -20.85 -20.98
CA THR A 333 8.14 -21.48 -21.84
C THR A 333 8.56 -21.55 -23.32
N GLY A 334 9.64 -20.86 -23.70
CA GLY A 334 10.29 -21.01 -25.01
C GLY A 334 11.22 -22.22 -25.13
N ASP A 335 11.47 -22.95 -24.03
CA ASP A 335 12.33 -24.12 -24.00
C ASP A 335 11.56 -25.44 -24.04
N SER A 336 12.29 -26.55 -24.25
CA SER A 336 11.74 -27.91 -24.27
C SER A 336 11.45 -28.45 -22.86
N ILE A 337 10.57 -27.77 -22.12
CA ILE A 337 10.21 -28.06 -20.72
C ILE A 337 8.80 -28.65 -20.55
N GLY A 338 8.12 -29.00 -21.65
CA GLY A 338 6.72 -29.45 -21.66
C GLY A 338 5.72 -28.32 -21.37
N PRO A 339 4.40 -28.60 -21.36
CA PRO A 339 3.37 -27.58 -21.23
C PRO A 339 3.42 -26.89 -19.85
N VAL A 340 3.47 -25.56 -19.82
CA VAL A 340 3.47 -24.75 -18.60
C VAL A 340 2.14 -23.99 -18.52
N THR A 341 1.15 -24.59 -17.87
CA THR A 341 -0.20 -24.01 -17.75
C THR A 341 -0.42 -23.25 -16.44
N THR A 342 0.48 -23.40 -15.46
CA THR A 342 0.34 -22.82 -14.11
C THR A 342 1.63 -22.17 -13.61
N PRO A 343 1.54 -21.09 -12.81
CA PRO A 343 2.71 -20.44 -12.19
C PRO A 343 3.58 -21.40 -11.41
N ASP A 344 2.93 -22.26 -10.62
CA ASP A 344 3.56 -23.25 -9.79
C ASP A 344 4.48 -24.20 -10.58
N ARG A 345 4.11 -24.55 -11.82
CA ARG A 345 4.94 -25.43 -12.65
C ARG A 345 6.19 -24.70 -13.13
N LEU A 346 6.08 -23.46 -13.61
CA LEU A 346 7.25 -22.69 -14.05
C LEU A 346 8.21 -22.44 -12.87
N PHE A 347 7.65 -22.14 -11.69
CA PHE A 347 8.42 -21.96 -10.47
C PHE A 347 9.17 -23.23 -10.06
N ARG A 348 8.52 -24.39 -10.08
CA ARG A 348 9.18 -25.69 -9.80
C ARG A 348 10.32 -25.99 -10.77
N LEU A 349 10.17 -25.66 -12.05
CA LEU A 349 11.21 -25.90 -13.05
C LEU A 349 12.45 -25.01 -12.81
N ALA A 350 12.24 -23.73 -12.52
CA ALA A 350 13.33 -22.81 -12.19
C ALA A 350 14.00 -23.17 -10.85
N ASP A 351 13.22 -23.56 -9.84
CA ASP A 351 13.72 -24.03 -8.54
C ASP A 351 14.54 -25.33 -8.67
N ALA A 352 14.05 -26.31 -9.44
CA ALA A 352 14.79 -27.53 -9.73
C ALA A 352 16.13 -27.23 -10.44
N ALA A 353 16.14 -26.26 -11.35
CA ALA A 353 17.35 -25.82 -12.03
C ALA A 353 18.33 -25.15 -11.04
N GLN A 354 17.83 -24.26 -10.19
CA GLN A 354 18.63 -23.58 -9.16
C GLN A 354 19.22 -24.59 -8.16
N TYR A 355 18.43 -25.58 -7.74
CA TYR A 355 18.88 -26.63 -6.85
C TYR A 355 20.03 -27.44 -7.44
N ARG A 356 19.96 -27.75 -8.75
CA ARG A 356 21.06 -28.41 -9.47
C ARG A 356 22.28 -27.50 -9.57
N ALA A 357 22.10 -26.21 -9.85
CA ALA A 357 23.21 -25.24 -9.86
C ALA A 357 23.91 -25.18 -8.50
N LYS A 358 23.15 -25.18 -7.40
CA LYS A 358 23.65 -25.18 -6.02
C LYS A 358 24.42 -26.47 -5.69
N GLY A 359 23.87 -27.63 -6.07
CA GLY A 359 24.51 -28.94 -5.87
C GLY A 359 25.82 -29.09 -6.66
N ALA A 360 25.86 -28.57 -7.88
CA ALA A 360 27.05 -28.61 -8.74
C ALA A 360 28.05 -27.48 -8.47
N ARG A 361 27.69 -26.48 -7.64
CA ARG A 361 28.43 -25.21 -7.50
C ARG A 361 28.75 -24.57 -8.85
N ALA A 362 27.77 -24.55 -9.74
CA ALA A 362 27.93 -24.07 -11.11
C ALA A 362 28.27 -22.57 -11.09
N ALA A 363 29.23 -22.17 -11.94
CA ALA A 363 29.57 -20.76 -12.15
C ALA A 363 28.66 -20.08 -13.20
N HIS A 364 27.76 -20.84 -13.82
CA HIS A 364 26.82 -20.42 -14.85
C HIS A 364 25.40 -20.92 -14.48
N PRO A 365 24.34 -20.30 -15.02
CA PRO A 365 22.98 -20.75 -14.78
C PRO A 365 22.76 -22.17 -15.30
N VAL A 366 21.98 -22.96 -14.57
CA VAL A 366 21.41 -24.20 -15.08
C VAL A 366 20.06 -23.88 -15.71
N VAL A 367 19.82 -24.36 -16.93
CA VAL A 367 18.57 -24.10 -17.66
C VAL A 367 17.76 -25.39 -17.76
N ALA A 368 16.50 -25.33 -17.33
CA ALA A 368 15.57 -26.44 -17.45
C ALA A 368 15.28 -26.74 -18.93
N GLY A 369 15.35 -28.01 -19.34
CA GLY A 369 15.11 -28.42 -20.73
C GLY A 369 16.28 -28.18 -21.69
N ARG A 370 17.40 -27.62 -21.22
CA ARG A 370 18.65 -27.46 -21.99
C ARG A 370 19.83 -28.19 -21.36
N SER A 371 19.60 -29.00 -20.34
CA SER A 371 20.70 -29.51 -19.52
C SER A 371 21.61 -30.48 -20.29
N HIS A 372 21.21 -31.07 -21.44
CA HIS A 372 22.03 -32.03 -22.21
C HIS A 372 21.89 -31.97 -23.75
N GLY A 373 22.96 -32.39 -24.45
CA GLY A 373 22.99 -32.72 -25.88
C GLY A 373 22.21 -34.00 -26.25
N PRO A 374 22.21 -34.43 -27.52
CA PRO A 374 21.25 -35.42 -28.05
C PRO A 374 21.35 -36.78 -27.33
N GLY A 375 20.31 -37.17 -26.59
CA GLY A 375 20.18 -38.53 -26.02
C GLY A 375 19.54 -38.66 -24.63
N PHE A 376 19.42 -37.58 -23.86
CA PHE A 376 18.76 -37.62 -22.53
C PHE A 376 17.37 -37.00 -22.61
N SER A 377 16.39 -37.83 -22.96
CA SER A 377 14.98 -37.51 -22.75
C SER A 377 14.42 -38.46 -21.69
N PRO A 378 13.78 -37.93 -20.62
CA PRO A 378 13.56 -36.51 -20.31
C PRO A 378 14.74 -35.82 -19.58
N ASP A 379 14.79 -34.49 -19.67
CA ASP A 379 15.79 -33.64 -19.00
C ASP A 379 15.78 -33.85 -17.47
N PRO A 380 16.94 -34.00 -16.80
CA PRO A 380 16.99 -34.31 -15.37
C PRO A 380 16.43 -33.20 -14.47
N THR A 381 16.47 -31.94 -14.92
CA THR A 381 15.86 -30.80 -14.22
C THR A 381 14.34 -30.88 -14.32
N VAL A 382 13.81 -31.22 -15.50
CA VAL A 382 12.37 -31.41 -15.72
C VAL A 382 11.86 -32.58 -14.87
N LEU A 383 12.58 -33.71 -14.88
CA LEU A 383 12.28 -34.86 -14.02
C LEU A 383 12.24 -34.50 -12.53
N LEU A 384 13.21 -33.71 -12.06
CA LEU A 384 13.27 -33.27 -10.67
C LEU A 384 12.06 -32.37 -10.31
N ALA A 385 11.69 -31.47 -11.22
CA ALA A 385 10.54 -30.58 -11.03
C ALA A 385 9.21 -31.35 -11.02
N ASP A 386 9.05 -32.32 -11.92
CA ASP A 386 7.84 -33.14 -12.00
C ASP A 386 7.72 -34.08 -10.78
N ALA A 387 8.84 -34.64 -10.29
CA ALA A 387 8.84 -35.46 -9.07
C ALA A 387 8.48 -34.66 -7.80
N ALA A 388 8.67 -33.34 -7.80
CA ALA A 388 8.32 -32.44 -6.71
C ALA A 388 6.84 -31.99 -6.71
N ASP A 389 6.08 -32.32 -7.75
CA ASP A 389 4.67 -31.97 -7.85
C ASP A 389 3.80 -32.86 -6.94
N PRO A 390 3.03 -32.27 -5.99
CA PRO A 390 2.14 -33.03 -5.09
C PRO A 390 1.07 -33.85 -5.81
N HIS A 391 0.72 -33.46 -7.03
CA HIS A 391 -0.32 -34.09 -7.85
C HIS A 391 0.27 -35.06 -8.88
N HIS A 392 1.59 -35.15 -9.01
CA HIS A 392 2.23 -36.04 -9.99
C HIS A 392 2.37 -37.46 -9.44
N ARG A 393 1.65 -38.39 -10.08
CA ARG A 393 1.83 -39.83 -9.94
C ARG A 393 1.84 -40.44 -11.34
N ALA A 394 2.77 -41.37 -11.58
CA ALA A 394 2.83 -42.14 -12.83
C ALA A 394 1.54 -42.95 -13.12
N ASP A 395 0.67 -43.18 -12.11
CA ASP A 395 -0.42 -44.18 -12.19
C ASP A 395 -1.83 -43.64 -11.82
N GLY A 396 -2.05 -42.31 -11.72
CA GLY A 396 -3.40 -41.72 -11.75
C GLY A 396 -4.38 -41.95 -10.56
N ARG A 397 -3.94 -42.26 -9.33
CA ARG A 397 -4.83 -42.31 -8.13
C ARG A 397 -4.35 -41.41 -6.98
N PRO A 398 -5.20 -40.92 -6.04
CA PRO A 398 -4.76 -40.14 -4.87
C PRO A 398 -4.04 -40.99 -3.81
N ARG A 399 -3.07 -40.41 -3.08
CA ARG A 399 -2.27 -41.09 -2.04
C ARG A 399 -2.87 -40.75 -0.66
N PRO A 400 -3.18 -41.71 0.22
CA PRO A 400 -3.54 -41.39 1.59
C PRO A 400 -2.30 -41.00 2.40
N GLY A 401 -2.46 -39.96 3.21
CA GLY A 401 -1.51 -39.34 4.16
C GLY A 401 -0.18 -40.05 4.42
N ARG A 402 0.90 -39.44 3.92
CA ARG A 402 2.23 -39.46 4.55
C ARG A 402 3.01 -38.22 4.09
N ILE A 403 3.17 -37.27 5.02
CA ILE A 403 3.85 -35.98 4.82
C ILE A 403 5.35 -36.24 4.64
N GLY A 404 5.86 -36.03 3.43
CA GLY A 404 7.28 -36.19 3.08
C GLY A 404 8.08 -34.89 3.22
N ALA A 405 9.40 -35.00 3.25
CA ALA A 405 10.35 -33.91 3.51
C ALA A 405 10.33 -32.72 2.51
N ALA A 406 9.62 -32.82 1.38
CA ALA A 406 9.41 -31.70 0.45
C ALA A 406 8.39 -30.67 1.00
N ASP A 407 7.42 -31.13 1.79
CA ASP A 407 6.46 -30.25 2.47
C ASP A 407 7.13 -29.42 3.58
N ARG A 408 8.30 -29.88 4.07
CA ARG A 408 9.14 -29.12 4.99
C ARG A 408 9.85 -27.93 4.34
N ARG A 409 9.94 -27.83 3.00
CA ARG A 409 10.50 -26.63 2.35
C ARG A 409 9.43 -25.60 1.96
N ARG A 410 8.22 -26.04 1.58
CA ARG A 410 7.05 -25.14 1.47
C ARG A 410 6.73 -24.42 2.79
N PHE A 411 7.04 -25.05 3.92
CA PHE A 411 6.83 -24.49 5.26
C PHE A 411 8.09 -24.08 6.03
N ARG A 412 9.31 -24.17 5.46
CA ARG A 412 10.51 -23.62 6.13
C ARG A 412 10.74 -22.13 5.91
N GLY A 413 10.01 -21.52 4.96
CA GLY A 413 9.93 -20.07 4.81
C GLY A 413 8.89 -19.41 5.75
N ALA A 414 8.03 -20.20 6.40
CA ALA A 414 7.08 -19.72 7.41
C ALA A 414 7.70 -19.75 8.83
N ALA A 415 8.98 -19.39 8.94
CA ALA A 415 9.55 -19.05 10.23
C ALA A 415 9.11 -17.62 10.56
N HIS A 416 8.06 -17.50 11.39
CA HIS A 416 7.72 -16.34 12.21
C HIS A 416 8.10 -14.97 11.63
N SER A 417 7.47 -14.57 10.51
CA SER A 417 7.61 -13.19 10.06
C SER A 417 6.59 -12.35 10.85
N ALA A 418 7.07 -11.40 11.65
CA ALA A 418 6.28 -10.25 12.04
C ALA A 418 6.23 -9.22 10.90
N ASP A 419 6.23 -9.70 9.65
CA ASP A 419 6.19 -8.83 8.48
C ASP A 419 4.77 -8.25 8.33
N PRO A 420 4.58 -6.94 8.56
CA PRO A 420 3.27 -6.30 8.42
C PRO A 420 2.76 -6.42 6.98
N GLY A 421 3.69 -6.46 6.01
CA GLY A 421 3.41 -6.78 4.62
C GLY A 421 2.73 -8.14 4.54
N GLN A 422 3.42 -9.22 4.90
CA GLN A 422 2.93 -10.61 4.85
C GLN A 422 1.54 -10.80 5.49
N LEU A 423 1.30 -10.10 6.60
CA LEU A 423 0.00 -10.08 7.27
C LEU A 423 -1.10 -9.47 6.41
N LEU A 424 -0.86 -8.29 5.82
CA LEU A 424 -1.85 -7.58 5.02
C LEU A 424 -2.39 -8.41 3.86
N ASN A 425 -1.53 -8.89 2.93
CA ASN A 425 -2.06 -9.53 1.73
C ASN A 425 -2.66 -10.92 1.98
N VAL A 426 -2.19 -11.70 2.96
CA VAL A 426 -2.80 -13.00 3.26
C VAL A 426 -4.21 -12.79 3.81
N VAL A 427 -4.38 -11.81 4.69
CA VAL A 427 -5.68 -11.50 5.29
C VAL A 427 -6.62 -10.83 4.27
N LEU A 428 -6.14 -9.90 3.46
CA LEU A 428 -6.92 -9.27 2.38
C LEU A 428 -7.38 -10.30 1.35
N GLY A 429 -6.49 -11.19 0.90
CA GLY A 429 -6.86 -12.29 0.01
C GLY A 429 -7.90 -13.24 0.63
N ALA A 430 -7.80 -13.52 1.94
CA ALA A 430 -8.80 -14.31 2.65
C ALA A 430 -10.16 -13.59 2.76
N LEU A 431 -10.17 -12.27 2.93
CA LEU A 431 -11.39 -11.45 2.91
C LEU A 431 -12.05 -11.45 1.52
N ASP A 432 -11.27 -11.30 0.46
CA ASP A 432 -11.75 -11.32 -0.93
C ASP A 432 -12.33 -12.69 -1.31
N ALA A 433 -11.62 -13.77 -0.97
CA ALA A 433 -12.09 -15.15 -1.19
C ALA A 433 -13.36 -15.47 -0.40
N SER A 434 -13.49 -14.92 0.82
CA SER A 434 -14.70 -15.07 1.64
C SER A 434 -15.90 -14.31 1.07
N GLY A 435 -15.66 -13.22 0.33
CA GLY A 435 -16.68 -12.45 -0.38
C GLY A 435 -17.18 -13.11 -1.67
N ALA A 436 -16.30 -13.80 -2.40
CA ALA A 436 -16.62 -14.42 -3.70
C ALA A 436 -17.48 -15.69 -3.61
N GLY A 437 -17.56 -16.34 -2.44
CA GLY A 437 -18.14 -17.68 -2.28
C GLY A 437 -19.59 -17.80 -1.77
N ARG A 438 -20.27 -16.72 -1.39
CA ARG A 438 -21.64 -16.78 -0.81
C ARG A 438 -22.61 -15.80 -1.48
N ALA A 439 -23.29 -16.27 -2.52
CA ALA A 439 -24.37 -15.55 -3.20
C ALA A 439 -25.68 -15.37 -2.39
N SER A 440 -25.65 -15.39 -1.04
CA SER A 440 -26.88 -15.23 -0.23
C SER A 440 -26.75 -14.49 1.10
N HIS A 441 -25.61 -13.89 1.44
CA HIS A 441 -25.55 -12.88 2.50
C HIS A 441 -24.27 -12.05 2.34
N PRO A 442 -24.31 -10.70 2.38
CA PRO A 442 -23.10 -9.94 2.63
C PRO A 442 -22.52 -10.45 3.96
N ALA A 443 -21.26 -10.90 3.97
CA ALA A 443 -20.61 -11.33 5.21
C ALA A 443 -20.73 -10.19 6.22
N ASP A 444 -21.39 -10.42 7.34
CA ASP A 444 -21.61 -9.43 8.40
C ASP A 444 -20.27 -8.94 9.00
N THR A 445 -20.32 -7.84 9.75
CA THR A 445 -19.09 -7.23 10.32
C THR A 445 -18.28 -8.24 11.15
N LEU A 446 -18.97 -9.07 11.94
CA LEU A 446 -18.36 -10.11 12.75
C LEU A 446 -17.67 -11.19 11.91
N SER A 447 -18.27 -11.65 10.81
CA SER A 447 -17.63 -12.66 9.95
C SER A 447 -16.37 -12.14 9.28
N ARG A 448 -16.36 -10.88 8.82
CA ARG A 448 -15.16 -10.27 8.22
C ARG A 448 -14.05 -10.11 9.27
N LEU A 449 -14.37 -9.65 10.47
CA LEU A 449 -13.41 -9.58 11.57
C LEU A 449 -12.89 -10.97 11.98
N ALA A 450 -13.73 -12.01 11.95
CA ALA A 450 -13.31 -13.38 12.20
C ALA A 450 -12.31 -13.91 11.16
N VAL A 451 -12.48 -13.54 9.89
CA VAL A 451 -11.50 -13.86 8.84
C VAL A 451 -10.17 -13.16 9.10
N VAL A 452 -10.19 -11.88 9.49
CA VAL A 452 -8.98 -11.14 9.90
C VAL A 452 -8.31 -11.82 11.07
N ALA A 453 -9.05 -12.15 12.12
CA ALA A 453 -8.54 -12.74 13.35
C ALA A 453 -7.90 -14.12 13.10
N GLU A 454 -8.64 -15.03 12.47
CA GLU A 454 -8.21 -16.40 12.21
C GLU A 454 -6.97 -16.44 11.30
N THR A 455 -6.98 -15.63 10.25
CA THR A 455 -5.88 -15.60 9.26
C THR A 455 -4.64 -14.96 9.86
N SER A 456 -4.80 -13.87 10.61
CA SER A 456 -3.69 -13.20 11.31
C SER A 456 -3.08 -14.11 12.36
N ALA A 457 -3.91 -14.76 13.17
CA ALA A 457 -3.44 -15.62 14.24
C ALA A 457 -2.65 -16.82 13.71
N ARG A 458 -3.09 -17.45 12.62
CA ARG A 458 -2.34 -18.54 11.98
C ARG A 458 -1.00 -18.08 11.42
N LEU A 459 -0.98 -16.92 10.75
CA LEU A 459 0.24 -16.42 10.12
C LEU A 459 1.30 -16.03 11.16
N LEU A 460 0.85 -15.45 12.26
CA LEU A 460 1.70 -14.97 13.36
C LEU A 460 1.98 -16.05 14.41
N ASP A 461 1.46 -17.26 14.20
CA ASP A 461 1.48 -18.35 15.17
C ASP A 461 0.94 -17.95 16.56
N ALA A 462 -0.05 -17.05 16.59
CA ALA A 462 -0.63 -16.52 17.81
C ALA A 462 -1.22 -17.63 18.68
N VAL A 463 -1.16 -17.42 19.99
CA VAL A 463 -1.69 -18.35 21.00
C VAL A 463 -3.21 -18.38 20.97
N GLY A 464 -3.84 -17.25 20.66
CA GLY A 464 -5.29 -17.11 20.50
C GLY A 464 -5.69 -15.70 20.07
N TRP A 465 -6.97 -15.49 19.81
CA TRP A 465 -7.54 -14.20 19.43
C TRP A 465 -8.97 -13.98 19.94
N TRP A 466 -9.32 -12.71 20.16
CA TRP A 466 -10.62 -12.26 20.66
C TRP A 466 -11.16 -11.16 19.75
N ILE A 467 -12.48 -11.18 19.52
CA ILE A 467 -13.24 -10.12 18.87
C ILE A 467 -14.31 -9.65 19.84
N SER A 468 -14.31 -8.35 20.12
CA SER A 468 -15.20 -7.73 21.08
C SER A 468 -15.96 -6.56 20.44
N TYR A 469 -17.19 -6.32 20.90
CA TYR A 469 -18.11 -5.32 20.40
C TYR A 469 -18.54 -4.34 21.49
N VAL A 470 -18.69 -3.07 21.11
CA VAL A 470 -19.12 -1.97 21.97
C VAL A 470 -20.34 -1.30 21.34
N PRO A 471 -21.54 -1.44 21.93
CA PRO A 471 -22.73 -0.79 21.42
C PRO A 471 -22.58 0.75 21.36
N PRO A 472 -23.23 1.44 20.40
CA PRO A 472 -23.18 2.89 20.31
C PRO A 472 -23.57 3.55 21.64
N GLY A 473 -22.70 4.44 22.15
CA GLY A 473 -22.93 5.14 23.43
C GLY A 473 -22.67 4.32 24.69
N SER A 474 -22.31 3.03 24.58
CA SER A 474 -21.96 2.18 25.72
C SER A 474 -20.52 2.37 26.18
N GLN A 475 -20.27 2.20 27.49
CA GLN A 475 -18.93 2.03 28.07
C GLN A 475 -18.55 0.55 28.28
N PHE A 476 -19.51 -0.35 28.07
CA PHE A 476 -19.32 -1.78 28.23
C PHE A 476 -19.00 -2.43 26.89
N MET A 477 -17.93 -3.22 26.88
CA MET A 477 -17.49 -4.05 25.78
C MET A 477 -17.85 -5.50 26.06
N ARG A 478 -18.33 -6.24 25.06
CA ARG A 478 -18.66 -7.66 25.17
C ARG A 478 -17.86 -8.48 24.16
N THR A 479 -17.26 -9.58 24.58
CA THR A 479 -16.62 -10.52 23.66
C THR A 479 -17.67 -11.21 22.79
N SER A 480 -17.57 -11.05 21.47
CA SER A 480 -18.48 -11.63 20.48
C SER A 480 -17.97 -12.97 19.94
N ARG A 481 -16.64 -13.15 19.82
CA ARG A 481 -16.04 -14.39 19.32
C ARG A 481 -14.58 -14.51 19.76
N HIS A 482 -14.10 -15.72 20.00
CA HIS A 482 -12.70 -15.97 20.33
C HIS A 482 -12.25 -17.35 19.83
N ALA A 483 -10.93 -17.58 19.78
CA ALA A 483 -10.33 -18.89 19.60
C ALA A 483 -8.97 -18.98 20.33
N VAL A 484 -8.68 -20.16 20.90
CA VAL A 484 -7.42 -20.45 21.61
C VAL A 484 -6.78 -21.68 20.99
N TYR A 485 -5.54 -21.56 20.53
CA TYR A 485 -4.82 -22.63 19.83
C TYR A 485 -3.79 -23.33 20.72
N ARG A 486 -3.20 -22.61 21.68
CA ARG A 486 -2.25 -23.15 22.66
C ARG A 486 -2.67 -22.78 24.07
N MET A 487 -2.67 -23.76 24.97
CA MET A 487 -2.91 -23.49 26.39
C MET A 487 -1.65 -22.89 27.02
N THR A 488 -1.83 -21.78 27.73
CA THR A 488 -0.79 -21.11 28.51
C THR A 488 -0.88 -21.48 29.98
N SER A 489 0.26 -21.55 30.65
CA SER A 489 0.33 -21.68 32.11
C SER A 489 0.16 -20.29 32.74
N GLY A 490 -1.06 -19.96 33.16
CA GLY A 490 -1.32 -18.76 33.96
C GLY A 490 -0.88 -18.94 35.41
N PRO A 491 -0.98 -17.89 36.25
CA PRO A 491 -0.70 -18.01 37.68
C PRO A 491 -1.67 -19.03 38.34
N THR A 492 -1.16 -19.91 39.19
CA THR A 492 -1.92 -21.02 39.80
C THR A 492 -2.62 -20.65 41.12
N SER A 493 -2.80 -19.35 41.38
CA SER A 493 -3.55 -18.91 42.55
C SER A 493 -5.05 -19.02 42.27
N THR A 494 -5.84 -19.42 43.26
CA THR A 494 -7.31 -19.58 43.12
C THR A 494 -7.99 -18.31 42.61
N GLY A 495 -7.46 -17.13 42.97
CA GLY A 495 -7.91 -15.84 42.43
C GLY A 495 -7.62 -15.66 40.95
N ALA A 496 -6.41 -16.03 40.49
CA ALA A 496 -6.04 -15.93 39.08
C ALA A 496 -6.80 -16.94 38.20
N GLU A 497 -7.05 -18.15 38.70
CA GLU A 497 -7.86 -19.15 38.01
C GLU A 497 -9.31 -18.67 37.81
N THR A 498 -9.90 -18.07 38.86
CA THR A 498 -11.26 -17.51 38.81
C THR A 498 -11.34 -16.35 37.81
N GLN A 499 -10.35 -15.45 37.84
CA GLN A 499 -10.30 -14.29 36.96
C GLN A 499 -10.05 -14.69 35.50
N ARG A 500 -9.19 -15.68 35.24
CA ARG A 500 -8.99 -16.26 33.90
C ARG A 500 -10.29 -16.86 33.35
N ALA A 501 -11.01 -17.62 34.16
CA ALA A 501 -12.30 -18.21 33.76
C ALA A 501 -13.35 -17.14 33.41
N GLN A 502 -13.30 -15.96 34.05
CA GLN A 502 -14.18 -14.83 33.72
C GLN A 502 -13.78 -14.13 32.42
N ILE A 503 -12.48 -13.96 32.15
CA ILE A 503 -11.98 -13.32 30.93
C ILE A 503 -12.21 -14.21 29.70
N GLU A 504 -12.02 -15.52 29.84
CA GLU A 504 -12.22 -16.51 28.78
C GLU A 504 -13.69 -16.94 28.64
N ALA A 505 -14.59 -16.42 29.47
CA ALA A 505 -16.01 -16.76 29.40
C ALA A 505 -16.62 -16.30 28.07
N PRO A 506 -17.52 -17.10 27.46
CA PRO A 506 -18.39 -16.62 26.40
C PRO A 506 -19.15 -15.38 26.88
N ASP A 507 -19.22 -14.34 26.05
CA ASP A 507 -19.94 -13.11 26.36
C ASP A 507 -19.40 -12.30 27.56
N ALA A 508 -18.10 -12.47 27.89
CA ALA A 508 -17.44 -11.67 28.91
C ALA A 508 -17.65 -10.16 28.67
N VAL A 509 -17.99 -9.44 29.75
CA VAL A 509 -18.28 -8.01 29.73
C VAL A 509 -17.17 -7.25 30.44
N PHE A 510 -16.62 -6.23 29.77
CA PHE A 510 -15.54 -5.39 30.26
C PHE A 510 -16.01 -3.94 30.34
N ASP A 511 -15.74 -3.30 31.48
CA ASP A 511 -15.94 -1.85 31.64
C ASP A 511 -14.70 -1.10 31.12
N LEU A 512 -14.85 -0.40 30.00
CA LEU A 512 -13.78 0.37 29.36
C LEU A 512 -13.25 1.52 30.23
N GLY A 513 -13.93 1.87 31.33
CA GLY A 513 -13.41 2.77 32.34
C GLY A 513 -12.10 2.30 32.98
N HIS A 514 -11.86 0.99 33.02
CA HIS A 514 -10.65 0.38 33.57
C HIS A 514 -9.54 0.13 32.53
N TYR A 515 -9.83 0.28 31.24
CA TYR A 515 -8.95 -0.13 30.14
C TYR A 515 -8.74 1.04 29.15
N PRO A 516 -7.86 2.01 29.48
CA PRO A 516 -7.75 3.26 28.73
C PRO A 516 -7.18 3.08 27.31
N LEU A 517 -6.27 2.12 27.11
CA LEU A 517 -5.70 1.82 25.79
C LEU A 517 -6.75 1.17 24.89
N THR A 518 -7.49 0.21 25.43
CA THR A 518 -8.61 -0.43 24.74
C THR A 518 -9.71 0.57 24.42
N ARG A 519 -10.08 1.43 25.36
CA ARG A 519 -11.09 2.49 25.15
C ARG A 519 -10.73 3.43 24.00
N ARG A 520 -9.46 3.80 23.86
CA ARG A 520 -8.98 4.62 22.74
C ARG A 520 -9.02 3.84 21.42
N THR A 521 -8.59 2.59 21.47
CA THR A 521 -8.44 1.71 20.30
C THR A 521 -9.76 1.33 19.65
N VAL A 522 -10.81 1.07 20.44
CA VAL A 522 -12.17 0.81 19.94
C VAL A 522 -12.69 1.97 19.07
N ARG A 523 -12.26 3.21 19.35
CA ARG A 523 -12.65 4.41 18.57
C ARG A 523 -11.83 4.58 17.29
N GLY A 524 -10.82 3.74 17.07
CA GLY A 524 -9.90 3.81 15.95
C GLY A 524 -8.46 3.85 16.44
N GLY A 525 -7.71 2.79 16.19
CA GLY A 525 -6.30 2.71 16.60
C GLY A 525 -5.78 1.28 16.67
N ALA A 526 -4.56 1.16 17.16
CA ALA A 526 -3.99 -0.10 17.61
C ALA A 526 -2.92 0.16 18.67
N PHE A 527 -2.66 -0.85 19.49
CA PHE A 527 -1.59 -0.85 20.47
C PHE A 527 -1.03 -2.27 20.62
N ALA A 528 0.17 -2.36 21.19
CA ALA A 528 0.77 -3.63 21.57
C ALA A 528 1.33 -3.52 22.98
N LEU A 529 1.19 -4.60 23.74
CA LEU A 529 1.72 -4.73 25.09
C LEU A 529 2.67 -5.91 25.15
N ARG A 530 3.71 -5.77 25.98
CA ARG A 530 4.60 -6.85 26.36
C ARG A 530 4.74 -6.83 27.87
N ALA A 531 4.64 -8.00 28.50
CA ALA A 531 4.76 -8.13 29.94
C ALA A 531 6.10 -7.55 30.43
N GLY A 532 6.05 -6.71 31.45
CA GLY A 532 7.19 -6.03 32.05
C GLY A 532 7.75 -4.85 31.25
N ALA A 533 7.12 -4.44 30.15
CA ALA A 533 7.53 -3.25 29.40
C ALA A 533 7.15 -1.96 30.14
N ALA A 534 8.02 -0.96 30.08
CA ALA A 534 7.75 0.35 30.69
C ALA A 534 6.61 1.08 29.96
N GLY A 535 5.69 1.67 30.71
CA GLY A 535 4.60 2.49 30.17
C GLY A 535 3.30 1.73 29.86
N ASN A 536 3.23 0.43 30.15
CA ASN A 536 1.98 -0.32 30.09
C ASN A 536 0.98 0.21 31.14
N ASP A 537 -0.31 0.18 30.79
CA ASP A 537 -1.37 0.37 31.78
C ASP A 537 -1.51 -0.89 32.66
N PRO A 538 -1.54 -0.77 34.00
CA PRO A 538 -1.58 -1.91 34.90
C PRO A 538 -2.79 -2.83 34.71
N ALA A 539 -3.96 -2.29 34.32
CA ALA A 539 -5.16 -3.09 34.15
C ALA A 539 -5.10 -3.91 32.86
N GLU A 540 -4.60 -3.32 31.78
CA GLU A 540 -4.39 -3.99 30.49
C GLU A 540 -3.32 -5.09 30.60
N GLU A 541 -2.22 -4.81 31.30
CA GLU A 541 -1.17 -5.81 31.53
C GLU A 541 -1.64 -6.93 32.46
N ALA A 542 -2.40 -6.62 33.51
CA ALA A 542 -2.94 -7.61 34.43
C ALA A 542 -3.87 -8.61 33.72
N MET A 543 -4.74 -8.14 32.83
CA MET A 543 -5.62 -9.00 32.03
C MET A 543 -4.81 -10.03 31.23
N MET A 544 -3.79 -9.57 30.50
CA MET A 544 -2.93 -10.43 29.69
C MET A 544 -2.15 -11.44 30.56
N MET A 545 -1.60 -10.99 31.68
CA MET A 545 -0.78 -11.80 32.58
C MET A 545 -1.59 -12.87 33.32
N VAL A 546 -2.81 -12.55 33.76
CA VAL A 546 -3.73 -13.51 34.40
C VAL A 546 -4.10 -14.64 33.46
N SER A 547 -4.31 -14.32 32.17
CA SER A 547 -4.56 -15.31 31.12
C SER A 547 -3.31 -16.06 30.65
N GLY A 548 -2.14 -15.79 31.24
CA GLY A 548 -0.89 -16.47 30.97
C GLY A 548 -0.19 -16.05 29.66
N TYR A 549 -0.57 -14.91 29.09
CA TYR A 549 0.05 -14.38 27.87
C TYR A 549 1.21 -13.43 28.20
N LYS A 550 2.18 -13.35 27.28
CA LYS A 550 3.40 -12.53 27.44
C LYS A 550 3.42 -11.28 26.57
N ALA A 551 2.66 -11.28 25.48
CA ALA A 551 2.39 -10.10 24.70
C ALA A 551 0.99 -10.15 24.08
N MET A 552 0.50 -8.98 23.70
CA MET A 552 -0.78 -8.79 23.02
C MET A 552 -0.62 -7.69 21.98
N VAL A 553 -1.30 -7.83 20.84
CA VAL A 553 -1.58 -6.71 19.94
C VAL A 553 -3.09 -6.57 19.80
N ALA A 554 -3.56 -5.34 19.81
CA ALA A 554 -4.97 -5.03 19.69
C ALA A 554 -5.18 -3.94 18.64
N ALA A 555 -6.23 -4.07 17.86
CA ALA A 555 -6.64 -3.12 16.83
C ALA A 555 -8.15 -2.95 16.85
N GLY A 556 -8.63 -1.72 16.66
CA GLY A 556 -10.05 -1.42 16.77
C GLY A 556 -10.49 -0.24 15.92
N GLY A 557 -11.80 -0.08 15.82
CA GLY A 557 -12.45 0.96 15.04
C GLY A 557 -13.97 0.91 15.16
N GLY A 558 -14.63 1.95 14.66
CA GLY A 558 -16.08 2.06 14.66
C GLY A 558 -16.68 1.97 13.25
N ASN A 559 -17.91 1.47 13.17
CA ASN A 559 -18.79 1.62 12.02
C ASN A 559 -20.19 2.06 12.49
N ALA A 560 -21.16 2.13 11.57
CA ALA A 560 -22.53 2.55 11.91
C ALA A 560 -23.23 1.64 12.95
N ALA A 561 -22.74 0.42 13.17
CA ALA A 561 -23.30 -0.51 14.15
C ALA A 561 -22.66 -0.37 15.55
N GLY A 562 -21.49 0.27 15.70
CA GLY A 562 -20.80 0.42 16.98
C GLY A 562 -19.29 0.28 16.88
N GLY A 563 -18.64 0.16 18.03
CA GLY A 563 -17.19 -0.05 18.15
C GLY A 563 -16.81 -1.52 18.15
N TRP A 564 -15.65 -1.83 17.59
CA TRP A 564 -15.11 -3.20 17.50
C TRP A 564 -13.64 -3.23 17.92
N LEU A 565 -13.24 -4.35 18.51
CA LEU A 565 -11.87 -4.63 18.92
C LEU A 565 -11.48 -6.05 18.48
N LEU A 566 -10.29 -6.20 17.93
CA LEU A 566 -9.62 -7.46 17.66
C LEU A 566 -8.32 -7.51 18.47
N GLU A 567 -8.13 -8.59 19.20
CA GLU A 567 -6.95 -8.84 20.04
C GLU A 567 -6.29 -10.15 19.62
N LEU A 568 -4.96 -10.16 19.48
CA LEU A 568 -4.15 -11.36 19.25
C LEU A 568 -3.14 -11.51 20.39
N PHE A 569 -2.99 -12.73 20.90
CA PHE A 569 -2.18 -13.03 22.08
C PHE A 569 -0.96 -13.90 21.75
N ALA A 570 0.13 -13.66 22.47
CA ALA A 570 1.43 -14.28 22.23
C ALA A 570 2.07 -14.85 23.49
N ASP A 571 3.00 -15.79 23.29
CA ASP A 571 3.88 -16.38 24.30
C ASP A 571 5.37 -16.01 24.00
N GLU A 572 6.31 -16.61 24.75
CA GLU A 572 7.75 -16.37 24.54
C GLU A 572 8.27 -16.82 23.17
N ALA A 573 7.57 -17.73 22.49
CA ALA A 573 8.01 -18.31 21.23
C ALA A 573 7.62 -17.45 20.00
N THR A 574 6.78 -16.43 20.18
CA THR A 574 6.07 -15.75 19.08
C THR A 574 6.25 -14.22 19.06
N LEU A 575 7.18 -13.69 19.84
CA LEU A 575 7.46 -12.25 20.04
C LEU A 575 8.26 -11.64 18.86
N PRO A 576 7.58 -11.07 17.86
CA PRO A 576 7.58 -9.60 17.74
C PRO A 576 6.22 -9.01 17.31
N PHE A 577 5.20 -9.11 18.15
CA PHE A 577 3.85 -8.54 17.91
C PHE A 577 3.75 -7.01 17.85
N GLY A 578 4.78 -6.27 18.31
CA GLY A 578 4.73 -4.79 18.32
C GLY A 578 4.76 -4.15 16.93
N GLN A 579 5.44 -4.79 15.97
CA GLN A 579 5.67 -4.23 14.63
C GLN A 579 4.44 -4.35 13.72
N ILE A 580 3.48 -5.21 14.08
CA ILE A 580 2.30 -5.50 13.25
C ILE A 580 1.05 -4.71 13.63
N ALA A 581 1.07 -3.94 14.74
CA ALA A 581 -0.06 -3.14 15.18
C ALA A 581 -0.61 -2.20 14.08
N PRO A 582 0.23 -1.51 13.27
CA PRO A 582 -0.25 -0.70 12.15
C PRO A 582 -0.93 -1.52 11.04
N ALA A 583 -0.41 -2.71 10.72
CA ALA A 583 -1.01 -3.59 9.72
C ALA A 583 -2.34 -4.16 10.21
N LEU A 584 -2.40 -4.63 11.45
CA LEU A 584 -3.63 -5.16 12.04
C LEU A 584 -4.72 -4.07 12.11
N ARG A 585 -4.35 -2.83 12.44
CA ARG A 585 -5.26 -1.67 12.36
C ARG A 585 -5.86 -1.50 10.96
N SER A 586 -5.02 -1.53 9.94
CA SER A 586 -5.47 -1.38 8.55
C SER A 586 -6.42 -2.51 8.14
N LEU A 587 -6.12 -3.75 8.54
CA LEU A 587 -6.99 -4.91 8.28
C LEU A 587 -8.35 -4.82 8.97
N VAL A 588 -8.37 -4.38 10.24
CA VAL A 588 -9.61 -4.12 10.97
C VAL A 588 -10.40 -3.00 10.29
N ALA A 589 -9.75 -1.91 9.86
CA ALA A 589 -10.42 -0.83 9.13
C ALA A 589 -11.06 -1.32 7.82
N VAL A 590 -10.37 -2.17 7.05
CA VAL A 590 -10.92 -2.78 5.83
C VAL A 590 -12.12 -3.68 6.15
N ALA A 591 -12.03 -4.53 7.19
CA ALA A 591 -13.14 -5.36 7.61
C ALA A 591 -14.36 -4.52 8.07
N LEU A 592 -14.13 -3.35 8.66
CA LEU A 592 -15.19 -2.45 9.13
C LEU A 592 -15.82 -1.60 8.01
N ALA A 593 -15.14 -1.42 6.87
CA ALA A 593 -15.63 -0.62 5.74
C ALA A 593 -16.76 -1.28 4.92
N GLY A 594 -16.99 -2.59 5.09
CA GLY A 594 -18.12 -3.30 4.48
C GLY A 594 -19.46 -3.03 5.18
N PRO A 595 -20.55 -3.73 4.80
CA PRO A 595 -21.87 -3.58 5.41
C PRO A 595 -21.81 -3.67 6.94
N ALA A 596 -22.36 -2.66 7.60
CA ALA A 596 -22.36 -2.54 9.06
C ALA A 596 -23.54 -3.34 9.65
N SER A 597 -23.24 -4.20 10.62
CA SER A 597 -24.22 -5.00 11.33
C SER A 597 -23.74 -5.26 12.75
N PRO A 598 -24.62 -5.16 13.76
CA PRO A 598 -24.29 -5.60 15.12
C PRO A 598 -24.08 -7.13 15.13
N PRO A 599 -23.35 -7.66 16.13
CA PRO A 599 -23.31 -9.10 16.32
C PRO A 599 -24.72 -9.67 16.60
N PRO A 600 -25.01 -10.92 16.19
CA PRO A 600 -26.32 -11.55 16.35
C PRO A 600 -26.73 -11.78 17.81
#